data_AF-A0A840ENN5-F1
#
_entry.id   AF-A0A840ENN5-F1
#
_cell.length_a   1.000
_cell.length_b   1.000
_cell.length_c   1.000
_cell.angle_alpha   90.00
_cell.angle_beta   90.00
_cell.angle_gamma   90.00
#
_symmetry.space_group_name_H-M   'P 1'
#
loop_
_entity.id
_entity.type
_entity.pdbx_description
1 polymer ?
#
loop_
_entity_poly.entity_id
_entity_poly.type
_entity_poly.pdbx_seq_one_letter_code
_entity_poly.pdbx_strand_id
1 'polypeptide(L)'
;MAAKKHTGIDPEQRELIENAQRRIRQKKALMRHFVVFLAGAVLFIVLNVIFNIGEGIRFFNLDWYVWAILLWLFFLLIHFINVFIMNKFMGKAWEENQLEKLVAKQQKRINQLEKEVKKEIKIQQAITNAPEIAIEEKDKEEDISSENI
;
A
#
# COMPACT_ATOMS: atom_id res chain seq x y z
N MET A 1 -8.65 40.68 -13.15
CA MET A 1 -7.74 39.54 -12.95
C MET A 1 -8.57 38.28 -12.86
N ALA A 2 -8.52 37.39 -13.87
CA ALA A 2 -9.31 36.16 -13.89
C ALA A 2 -8.54 35.04 -13.16
N ALA A 3 -9.17 34.43 -12.16
CA ALA A 3 -8.58 33.33 -11.39
C ALA A 3 -8.41 32.09 -12.28
N LYS A 4 -7.16 31.64 -12.44
CA LYS A 4 -6.80 30.44 -13.19
C LYS A 4 -7.38 29.21 -12.49
N LYS A 5 -8.38 28.57 -13.11
CA LYS A 5 -9.00 27.32 -12.64
C LYS A 5 -7.96 26.20 -12.75
N HIS A 6 -7.40 25.77 -11.63
CA HIS A 6 -6.46 24.64 -11.58
C HIS A 6 -7.25 23.33 -11.74
N THR A 7 -7.46 22.89 -12.97
CA THR A 7 -8.15 21.64 -13.32
C THR A 7 -7.20 20.44 -13.30
N GLY A 8 -6.52 20.25 -12.17
CA GLY A 8 -5.71 19.07 -11.92
C GLY A 8 -5.86 18.76 -10.44
N ILE A 9 -6.53 17.65 -10.12
CA ILE A 9 -6.66 17.21 -8.74
C ILE A 9 -5.23 16.98 -8.22
N ASP A 10 -4.87 17.74 -7.19
CA ASP A 10 -3.58 17.65 -6.52
C ASP A 10 -3.30 16.18 -6.15
N PRO A 11 -2.11 15.61 -6.49
CA PRO A 11 -1.80 14.20 -6.24
C PRO A 11 -2.11 13.74 -4.81
N GLU A 12 -1.92 14.57 -3.79
CA GLU A 12 -2.31 14.27 -2.41
C GLU A 12 -3.82 14.09 -2.24
N GLN A 13 -4.64 14.96 -2.85
CA GLN A 13 -6.10 14.82 -2.81
C GLN A 13 -6.59 13.57 -3.53
N ARG A 14 -5.92 13.16 -4.61
CA ARG A 14 -6.25 11.90 -5.31
C ARG A 14 -6.02 10.70 -4.40
N GLU A 15 -4.93 10.69 -3.65
CA GLU A 15 -4.59 9.59 -2.75
C GLU A 15 -5.55 9.50 -1.56
N LEU A 16 -5.97 10.64 -0.99
CA LEU A 16 -6.99 10.69 0.06
C LEU A 16 -8.35 10.16 -0.42
N ILE A 17 -8.77 10.55 -1.63
CA ILE A 17 -10.02 10.07 -2.24
C ILE A 17 -9.94 8.56 -2.52
N GLU A 18 -8.82 8.08 -3.02
CA GLU A 18 -8.64 6.65 -3.31
C GLU A 18 -8.67 5.80 -2.03
N ASN A 19 -8.06 6.30 -0.95
CA ASN A 19 -8.14 5.68 0.37
C ASN A 19 -9.57 5.65 0.92
N ALA A 20 -10.32 6.75 0.81
CA ALA A 20 -11.73 6.81 1.22
C ALA A 20 -12.59 5.82 0.43
N GLN A 21 -12.43 5.76 -0.88
CA GLN A 21 -13.14 4.82 -1.75
C GLN A 21 -12.79 3.35 -1.42
N ARG A 22 -11.53 3.04 -1.08
CA ARG A 22 -11.13 1.69 -0.66
C ARG A 22 -11.87 1.23 0.59
N ARG A 23 -12.01 2.09 1.61
CA ARG A 23 -12.78 1.76 2.82
C ARG A 23 -14.25 1.46 2.51
N ILE A 24 -14.84 2.19 1.56
CA ILE A 24 -16.22 1.95 1.12
C ILE A 24 -16.34 0.62 0.37
N ARG A 25 -15.36 0.29 -0.50
CA ARG A 25 -15.34 -0.99 -1.24
C ARG A 25 -15.24 -2.20 -0.32
N GLN A 26 -14.44 -2.12 0.75
CA GLN A 26 -14.33 -3.19 1.75
C GLN A 26 -15.65 -3.43 2.49
N LYS A 27 -16.35 -2.36 2.92
CA LYS A 27 -17.67 -2.47 3.55
C LYS A 27 -18.71 -3.06 2.59
N LYS A 28 -18.67 -2.68 1.31
CA LYS A 28 -19.60 -3.16 0.28
C LYS A 28 -19.35 -4.62 -0.11
N ALA A 29 -18.09 -5.06 -0.10
CA ALA A 29 -17.75 -6.46 -0.31
C ALA A 29 -18.38 -7.33 0.78
N LEU A 30 -18.20 -6.99 2.06
CA LEU A 30 -18.80 -7.72 3.19
C LEU A 30 -20.32 -7.91 3.04
N MET A 31 -21.03 -6.85 2.64
CA MET A 31 -22.49 -6.93 2.44
C MET A 31 -22.88 -7.87 1.29
N ARG A 32 -22.13 -7.88 0.19
CA ARG A 32 -22.39 -8.81 -0.93
C ARG A 32 -22.26 -10.28 -0.50
N HIS A 33 -21.26 -10.57 0.34
CA HIS A 33 -21.00 -11.90 0.86
C HIS A 33 -22.17 -12.37 1.77
N PHE A 34 -22.66 -11.48 2.65
CA PHE A 34 -23.84 -11.74 3.47
C PHE A 34 -25.11 -12.00 2.64
N VAL A 35 -25.33 -11.24 1.56
CA VAL A 35 -26.49 -11.43 0.67
C VAL A 35 -26.43 -12.77 -0.08
N VAL A 36 -25.27 -13.14 -0.63
CA VAL A 36 -25.10 -14.44 -1.31
C VAL A 36 -25.25 -15.61 -0.33
N PHE A 37 -24.70 -15.46 0.89
CA PHE A 37 -24.85 -16.45 1.96
C PHE A 37 -26.32 -16.67 2.32
N LEU A 38 -27.08 -15.58 2.53
CA LEU A 38 -28.49 -15.66 2.88
C LEU A 38 -29.32 -16.22 1.73
N ALA A 39 -29.06 -15.78 0.49
CA ALA A 39 -29.73 -16.28 -0.70
C ALA A 39 -29.52 -17.78 -0.89
N GLY A 40 -28.30 -18.28 -0.66
CA GLY A 40 -28.04 -19.70 -0.76
C GLY A 40 -28.64 -20.50 0.39
N ALA A 41 -28.63 -20.01 1.62
CA ALA A 41 -29.34 -20.67 2.73
C ALA A 41 -30.84 -20.82 2.44
N VAL A 42 -31.47 -19.77 1.90
CA VAL A 42 -32.87 -19.80 1.44
C VAL A 42 -33.05 -20.79 0.28
N LEU A 43 -32.11 -20.83 -0.68
CA LEU A 43 -32.15 -21.77 -1.80
C LEU A 43 -32.14 -23.24 -1.33
N PHE A 44 -31.32 -23.60 -0.34
CA PHE A 44 -31.30 -24.96 0.23
C PHE A 44 -32.61 -25.31 0.94
N ILE A 45 -33.19 -24.37 1.70
CA ILE A 45 -34.48 -24.56 2.35
C ILE A 45 -35.58 -24.79 1.30
N VAL A 46 -35.59 -24.01 0.23
CA VAL A 46 -36.55 -24.14 -0.89
C VAL A 46 -36.38 -25.49 -1.60
N LEU A 47 -35.15 -25.89 -1.92
CA LEU A 47 -34.86 -27.19 -2.53
C LEU A 47 -35.31 -28.36 -1.64
N ASN A 48 -35.18 -28.24 -0.32
CA ASN A 48 -35.61 -29.29 0.61
C ASN A 48 -37.13 -29.33 0.78
N VAL A 49 -37.77 -28.17 1.00
CA VAL A 49 -39.18 -28.09 1.40
C VAL A 49 -40.15 -28.10 0.21
N ILE A 50 -39.85 -27.36 -0.87
CA ILE A 50 -40.78 -27.19 -1.99
C ILE A 50 -40.70 -28.35 -2.96
N PHE A 51 -39.48 -28.84 -3.19
CA PHE A 51 -39.26 -29.82 -4.23
C PHE A 51 -39.35 -31.26 -3.72
N ASN A 52 -39.21 -31.53 -2.41
CA ASN A 52 -39.08 -32.89 -1.84
C ASN A 52 -38.20 -33.79 -2.73
N ILE A 53 -37.22 -33.18 -3.42
CA ILE A 53 -36.43 -33.86 -4.44
C ILE A 53 -35.63 -34.90 -3.68
N GLY A 54 -35.81 -36.19 -3.96
CA GLY A 54 -34.93 -37.21 -3.39
C GLY A 54 -35.47 -38.01 -2.22
N GLU A 55 -36.79 -38.05 -1.97
CA GLU A 55 -37.39 -39.11 -1.11
C GLU A 55 -36.99 -40.54 -1.54
N GLY A 56 -36.61 -40.73 -2.82
CA GLY A 56 -36.04 -41.98 -3.34
C GLY A 56 -34.57 -41.92 -3.76
N ILE A 57 -33.91 -40.75 -3.70
CA ILE A 57 -32.53 -40.58 -4.14
C ILE A 57 -31.62 -40.71 -2.92
N ARG A 58 -31.15 -41.93 -2.70
CA ARG A 58 -30.16 -42.25 -1.67
C ARG A 58 -28.82 -42.50 -2.32
N PHE A 59 -27.88 -41.61 -2.09
CA PHE A 59 -26.47 -41.85 -2.44
C PHE A 59 -25.79 -42.48 -1.22
N PHE A 60 -25.25 -43.68 -1.36
CA PHE A 60 -24.58 -44.41 -0.27
C PHE A 60 -25.46 -44.60 0.98
N ASN A 61 -26.76 -44.91 0.80
CA ASN A 61 -27.76 -45.02 1.88
C ASN A 61 -27.97 -43.75 2.71
N LEU A 62 -27.42 -42.61 2.28
CA LEU A 62 -27.65 -41.30 2.87
C LEU A 62 -28.64 -40.53 2.00
N ASP A 63 -29.56 -39.85 2.66
CA ASP A 63 -30.51 -38.98 1.97
C ASP A 63 -29.74 -37.83 1.33
N TRP A 64 -30.16 -37.44 0.13
CA TRP A 64 -29.51 -36.41 -0.69
C TRP A 64 -29.28 -35.08 0.07
N TYR A 65 -30.14 -34.73 1.03
CA TYR A 65 -30.04 -33.49 1.80
C TYR A 65 -28.76 -33.44 2.66
N VAL A 66 -28.25 -34.60 3.07
CA VAL A 66 -26.99 -34.71 3.84
C VAL A 66 -25.83 -34.23 2.97
N TRP A 67 -25.80 -34.64 1.70
CA TRP A 67 -24.82 -34.18 0.72
C TRP A 67 -24.99 -32.70 0.38
N ALA A 68 -26.23 -32.23 0.28
CA ALA A 68 -26.55 -30.82 0.05
C ALA A 68 -26.00 -29.93 1.19
N ILE A 69 -26.24 -30.31 2.44
CA ILE A 69 -25.71 -29.63 3.62
C ILE A 69 -24.19 -29.73 3.70
N LEU A 70 -23.60 -30.87 3.38
CA LEU A 70 -22.14 -31.06 3.39
C LEU A 70 -21.44 -30.12 2.39
N LEU A 71 -21.96 -30.06 1.16
CA LEU A 71 -21.44 -29.19 0.12
C LEU A 71 -21.61 -27.71 0.49
N TRP A 72 -22.76 -27.35 1.07
CA TRP A 72 -23.01 -26.00 1.56
C TRP A 72 -22.09 -25.60 2.71
N LEU A 73 -21.87 -26.51 3.66
CA LEU A 73 -20.97 -26.34 4.79
C LEU A 73 -19.52 -26.13 4.31
N PHE A 74 -19.08 -26.90 3.31
CA PHE A 74 -17.75 -26.75 2.73
C PHE A 74 -17.55 -25.38 2.08
N PHE A 75 -18.53 -24.92 1.30
CA PHE A 75 -18.54 -23.58 0.73
C PHE A 75 -18.50 -22.49 1.81
N LEU A 76 -19.28 -22.65 2.87
CA LEU A 76 -19.33 -21.74 4.01
C LEU A 76 -17.97 -21.66 4.71
N LEU A 77 -17.28 -22.79 4.90
CA LEU A 77 -15.97 -22.85 5.54
C LEU A 77 -14.90 -22.11 4.73
N ILE A 78 -14.80 -22.38 3.42
CA ILE A 78 -13.86 -21.68 2.52
C ILE A 78 -14.15 -20.17 2.53
N HIS A 79 -15.42 -19.81 2.41
CA HIS A 79 -15.84 -18.42 2.40
C HIS A 79 -15.51 -17.70 3.71
N PHE A 80 -15.75 -18.36 4.85
CA PHE A 80 -15.43 -17.84 6.18
C PHE A 80 -13.92 -17.62 6.34
N ILE A 81 -13.10 -18.61 5.98
CA ILE A 81 -11.63 -18.49 6.03
C ILE A 81 -11.14 -17.36 5.12
N ASN A 82 -11.64 -17.28 3.88
CA ASN A 82 -11.21 -16.24 2.94
C ASN A 82 -11.61 -14.83 3.43
N VAL A 83 -12.85 -14.65 3.86
CA VAL A 83 -13.34 -13.32 4.30
C VAL A 83 -12.76 -12.92 5.64
N PHE A 84 -12.61 -13.85 6.58
CA PHE A 84 -12.23 -13.52 7.97
C PHE A 84 -10.73 -13.58 8.20
N ILE A 85 -10.04 -14.56 7.61
CA ILE A 85 -8.60 -14.76 7.79
C ILE A 85 -7.83 -14.01 6.70
N MET A 86 -8.13 -14.24 5.41
CA MET A 86 -7.34 -13.61 4.34
C MET A 86 -7.50 -12.09 4.30
N ASN A 87 -8.73 -11.59 4.43
CA ASN A 87 -9.01 -10.16 4.35
C ASN A 87 -8.48 -9.36 5.56
N LYS A 88 -8.31 -10.01 6.72
CA LYS A 88 -7.82 -9.38 7.97
C LYS A 88 -6.32 -9.57 8.18
N PHE A 89 -5.75 -10.73 7.80
CA PHE A 89 -4.33 -11.05 7.98
C PHE A 89 -3.44 -10.52 6.85
N MET A 90 -3.92 -10.60 5.60
CA MET A 90 -3.22 -10.06 4.41
C MET A 90 -3.88 -8.78 3.90
N GLY A 91 -4.61 -8.11 4.79
CA GLY A 91 -5.26 -6.83 4.51
C GLY A 91 -4.26 -5.69 4.43
N LYS A 92 -4.75 -4.57 3.89
CA LYS A 92 -4.02 -3.32 3.65
C LYS A 92 -3.18 -2.80 4.82
N ALA A 93 -3.53 -3.12 6.07
CA ALA A 93 -2.74 -2.77 7.25
C ALA A 93 -1.36 -3.46 7.27
N TRP A 94 -1.25 -4.70 6.78
CA TRP A 94 0.03 -5.37 6.62
C TRP A 94 0.84 -4.73 5.48
N GLU A 95 0.18 -4.39 4.36
CA GLU A 95 0.79 -3.71 3.22
C GLU A 95 1.34 -2.32 3.59
N GLU A 96 0.56 -1.52 4.31
CA GLU A 96 0.96 -0.20 4.82
C GLU A 96 2.16 -0.30 5.77
N ASN A 97 2.19 -1.30 6.66
CA ASN A 97 3.34 -1.56 7.53
C ASN A 97 4.61 -1.96 6.75
N GLN A 98 4.47 -2.71 5.66
CA GLN A 98 5.62 -3.06 4.80
C GLN A 98 6.08 -1.85 3.99
N LEU A 99 5.14 -1.05 3.48
CA LEU A 99 5.43 0.17 2.73
C LEU A 99 6.16 1.19 3.60
N GLU A 100 5.67 1.44 4.82
CA GLU A 100 6.32 2.36 5.77
C GLU A 100 7.76 1.92 6.07
N LYS A 101 7.99 0.61 6.27
CA LYS A 101 9.35 0.07 6.44
C LYS A 101 10.24 0.28 5.22
N LEU A 102 9.71 0.14 4.01
CA LEU A 102 10.47 0.35 2.77
C LEU A 102 10.79 1.83 2.54
N VAL A 103 9.81 2.71 2.69
CA VAL A 103 9.96 4.16 2.58
C VAL A 103 10.96 4.68 3.63
N ALA A 104 10.88 4.20 4.88
CA ALA A 104 11.85 4.57 5.92
C ALA A 104 13.29 4.14 5.56
N LYS A 105 13.48 2.99 4.91
CA LYS A 105 14.80 2.56 4.42
C LYS A 105 15.30 3.44 3.28
N GLN A 106 14.42 3.78 2.33
CA GLN A 106 14.74 4.67 1.21
C GLN A 106 15.12 6.06 1.71
N GLN A 107 14.34 6.64 2.62
CA GLN A 107 14.64 7.96 3.21
C GLN A 107 15.98 7.97 3.93
N LYS A 108 16.32 6.90 4.67
CA LYS A 108 17.65 6.78 5.30
C LYS A 108 18.79 6.78 4.29
N ARG A 109 18.62 6.10 3.14
CA ARG A 109 19.61 6.10 2.06
C ARG A 109 19.75 7.47 1.40
N ILE A 110 18.64 8.16 1.12
CA ILE A 110 18.64 9.53 0.59
C ILE A 110 19.40 10.47 1.53
N ASN A 111 19.11 10.42 2.84
CA ASN A 111 19.80 11.25 3.83
C ASN A 111 21.31 10.95 3.94
N GLN A 112 21.75 9.72 3.65
CA GLN A 112 23.16 9.37 3.61
C GLN A 112 23.85 9.94 2.36
N LEU A 113 23.23 9.76 1.19
CA LEU A 113 23.72 10.30 -0.07
C LEU A 113 23.80 11.83 -0.02
N GLU A 114 22.81 12.51 0.55
CA GLU A 114 22.87 13.97 0.74
C GLU A 114 24.05 14.42 1.60
N LYS A 115 24.43 13.64 2.61
CA LYS A 115 25.60 13.94 3.45
C LYS A 115 26.91 13.72 2.70
N GLU A 116 26.99 12.67 1.89
CA GLU A 116 28.16 12.37 1.05
C GLU A 116 28.36 13.45 -0.01
N VAL A 117 27.30 13.81 -0.75
CA VAL A 117 27.31 14.89 -1.74
C VAL A 117 27.72 16.22 -1.11
N LYS A 118 27.19 16.57 0.08
CA LYS A 118 27.62 17.79 0.79
C LYS A 118 29.09 17.77 1.20
N LYS A 119 29.66 16.61 1.53
CA LYS A 119 31.09 16.48 1.81
C LYS A 119 31.92 16.65 0.54
N GLU A 120 31.52 16.00 -0.56
CA GLU A 120 32.21 16.12 -1.85
C GLU A 120 32.19 17.54 -2.38
N ILE A 121 31.04 18.24 -2.28
CA ILE A 121 30.93 19.66 -2.64
C ILE A 121 31.87 20.53 -1.79
N LYS A 122 31.93 20.30 -0.48
CA LYS A 122 32.87 21.04 0.39
C LYS A 122 34.33 20.79 0.03
N ILE A 123 34.68 19.55 -0.30
CA ILE A 123 36.03 19.17 -0.73
C ILE A 123 36.36 19.83 -2.07
N GLN A 124 35.43 19.79 -3.03
CA GLN A 124 35.60 20.45 -4.33
C GLN A 124 35.73 21.97 -4.17
N GLN A 125 34.91 22.61 -3.34
CA GLN A 125 35.03 24.04 -3.02
C GLN A 125 36.38 24.37 -2.37
N ALA A 126 36.87 23.54 -1.44
CA ALA A 126 38.19 23.73 -0.85
C ALA A 126 39.32 23.57 -1.88
N ILE A 127 39.21 22.61 -2.80
CA ILE A 127 40.19 22.39 -3.88
C ILE A 127 40.14 23.52 -4.92
N THR A 128 38.95 24.03 -5.27
CA THR A 128 38.77 25.14 -6.22
C THR A 128 39.25 26.47 -5.65
N ASN A 129 39.09 26.69 -4.34
CA ASN A 129 39.54 27.92 -3.67
C ASN A 129 41.03 27.87 -3.28
N ALA A 130 41.64 26.69 -3.19
CA ALA A 130 43.07 26.53 -2.85
C ALA A 130 44.05 27.25 -3.81
N PRO A 131 43.89 27.21 -5.15
CA PRO A 131 44.76 27.98 -6.04
C PRO A 131 44.55 29.50 -5.90
N GLU A 132 43.33 29.96 -5.61
CA GLU A 132 43.03 31.39 -5.44
C GLU A 132 43.63 31.94 -4.14
N ILE A 133 43.53 31.20 -3.03
CA ILE A 133 44.13 31.57 -1.73
C ILE A 133 45.66 31.57 -1.79
N ALA A 134 46.26 30.60 -2.50
CA ALA A 134 47.72 30.53 -2.65
C ALA A 134 48.28 31.64 -3.55
N ILE A 135 47.49 32.14 -4.51
CA ILE A 135 47.85 33.32 -5.32
C ILE A 135 47.68 34.59 -4.47
N GLU A 136 46.59 34.72 -3.71
CA GLU A 136 46.33 35.89 -2.87
C GLU A 136 47.31 36.05 -1.68
N GLU A 137 47.79 34.94 -1.09
CA GLU A 137 48.88 34.99 -0.09
C GLU A 137 50.21 35.39 -0.73
N LYS A 138 50.51 34.87 -1.92
CA LYS A 138 51.77 35.18 -2.61
C LYS A 138 51.83 36.63 -3.10
N ASP A 139 50.71 37.16 -3.57
CA ASP A 139 50.58 38.57 -3.96
C ASP A 139 50.68 39.51 -2.74
N LYS A 140 50.15 39.12 -1.57
CA LYS A 140 50.34 39.86 -0.31
C LYS A 140 51.78 39.81 0.17
N GLU A 141 52.47 38.68 0.04
CA GLU A 141 53.85 38.52 0.49
C GLU A 141 54.86 39.26 -0.42
N GLU A 142 54.58 39.39 -1.72
CA GLU A 142 55.34 40.27 -2.65
C GLU A 142 55.10 41.76 -2.38
N ASP A 143 53.88 42.19 -2.05
CA ASP A 143 53.55 43.59 -1.72
C ASP A 143 54.29 44.04 -0.45
N ILE A 144 54.26 43.23 0.62
CA ILE A 144 54.94 43.50 1.90
C ILE A 144 56.47 43.54 1.75
N SER A 145 57.04 42.78 0.80
CA SER A 145 58.48 42.80 0.50
C SER A 145 58.91 44.06 -0.26
N SER A 146 58.01 44.61 -1.09
CA SER A 146 58.24 45.82 -1.88
C SER A 146 58.11 47.13 -1.10
N GLU A 147 57.40 47.12 0.04
CA GLU A 147 57.17 48.30 0.88
C GLU A 147 58.30 48.55 1.90
N ASN A 148 59.25 47.62 2.05
CA ASN A 148 60.31 47.65 3.07
C ASN A 148 61.73 47.91 2.51
N ILE A 149 61.83 48.44 1.28
CA ILE A 149 63.07 48.91 0.62
C ILE A 149 63.00 50.43 0.45
#